data_AF-A0A644ZPE8-F1
#
_entry.id   AF-A0A644ZPE8-F1
#
_cell.length_a   1.000
_cell.length_b   1.000
_cell.length_c   1.000
_cell.angle_alpha   90.00
_cell.angle_beta   90.00
_cell.angle_gamma   90.00
#
_symmetry.space_group_name_H-M   'P 1'
#
loop_
_entity.id
_entity.type
_entity.pdbx_description
1 polymer ?
#
loop_
_entity_poly.entity_id
_entity_poly.type
_entity_poly.pdbx_seq_one_letter_code
_entity_poly.pdbx_strand_id
1 'polypeptide(L)'
;MTKPKGLVIDDDSLILESVDDILSILNHEKSDGAQSADEARSLLEKNKYDYVILDLEIPTRFGTKADVRFGQMFLNEIRKIYSKDELPVIIITGRLVSRAEYAADIMFAGANDYITKPFPQTGHTLEAAVEKVLAESKRAKESGLVAPPSGAAWITRKYSPTTTSWTVTAMNGKTYEIHLRSKSKQNLVLECIFRHYREKKCIPHGDFVDQCGWTDGEYFKKENGKMNPKRGAIKNHLSAIRSSLHINYEFIDIGIIFNQPEA
;
A
#
# COMPACT_ATOMS: atom_id res chain seq x y z
N MET A 1 5.95 -28.18 7.64
CA MET A 1 5.35 -26.87 7.28
C MET A 1 4.19 -27.16 6.34
N THR A 2 3.07 -26.46 6.48
CA THR A 2 1.95 -26.53 5.52
C THR A 2 2.41 -25.95 4.18
N LYS A 3 1.94 -26.51 3.07
CA LYS A 3 2.26 -26.00 1.73
C LYS A 3 1.47 -24.70 1.50
N PRO A 4 2.02 -23.67 0.85
CA PRO A 4 1.27 -22.45 0.60
C PRO A 4 0.05 -22.72 -0.29
N LYS A 5 -1.07 -22.03 -0.05
CA LYS A 5 -2.27 -22.10 -0.90
C LYS A 5 -2.59 -20.73 -1.51
N GLY A 6 -2.75 -20.69 -2.84
CA GLY A 6 -3.12 -19.48 -3.58
C GLY A 6 -4.59 -19.43 -4.00
N LEU A 7 -5.12 -18.21 -4.17
CA LEU A 7 -6.33 -17.92 -4.93
C LEU A 7 -5.93 -17.26 -6.26
N VAL A 8 -6.33 -17.84 -7.39
CA VAL A 8 -6.05 -17.31 -8.73
C VAL A 8 -7.33 -16.79 -9.35
N ILE A 9 -7.30 -15.55 -9.84
CA ILE A 9 -8.48 -14.83 -10.33
C ILE A 9 -8.21 -14.34 -11.75
N ASP A 10 -8.92 -14.92 -12.71
CA ASP A 10 -8.76 -14.67 -14.14
C ASP A 10 -10.01 -15.15 -14.87
N ASP A 11 -10.56 -14.38 -15.80
CA ASP A 11 -11.74 -14.81 -16.54
C ASP A 11 -11.42 -15.93 -17.55
N ASP A 12 -10.14 -16.08 -17.93
CA ASP A 12 -9.66 -17.15 -18.79
C ASP A 12 -9.25 -18.40 -17.97
N SER A 13 -10.01 -19.49 -18.14
CA SER A 13 -9.74 -20.76 -17.48
C SER A 13 -8.38 -21.38 -17.85
N LEU A 14 -7.85 -21.09 -19.05
CA LEU A 14 -6.53 -21.57 -19.45
C LEU A 14 -5.42 -20.86 -18.66
N ILE A 15 -5.62 -19.59 -18.30
CA ILE A 15 -4.69 -18.87 -17.43
C ILE A 15 -4.76 -19.43 -16.02
N LEU A 16 -5.96 -19.71 -15.50
CA LEU A 16 -6.11 -20.37 -14.19
C LEU A 16 -5.35 -21.69 -14.12
N GLU A 17 -5.52 -22.56 -15.14
CA GLU A 17 -4.81 -23.84 -15.24
C GLU A 17 -3.30 -23.65 -15.37
N SER A 18 -2.85 -22.74 -16.25
CA SER A 18 -1.42 -22.46 -16.43
C SER A 18 -0.75 -21.94 -15.17
N VAL A 19 -1.43 -21.10 -14.39
CA VAL A 19 -0.91 -20.60 -13.11
C VAL A 19 -0.89 -21.73 -12.07
N ASP A 20 -1.92 -22.58 -11.99
CA ASP A 20 -1.93 -23.73 -11.07
C ASP A 20 -0.78 -24.70 -11.37
N ASP A 21 -0.49 -24.97 -12.64
CA ASP A 21 0.65 -25.79 -13.06
C ASP A 21 2.00 -25.21 -12.59
N ILE A 22 2.20 -23.90 -12.76
CA ILE A 22 3.40 -23.20 -12.27
C ILE A 22 3.52 -23.34 -10.74
N LEU A 23 2.43 -23.11 -10.01
CA LEU A 23 2.40 -23.19 -8.55
C LEU A 23 2.61 -24.63 -8.04
N SER A 24 2.12 -25.63 -8.77
CA SER A 24 2.33 -27.04 -8.48
C SER A 24 3.81 -27.43 -8.55
N ILE A 25 4.55 -26.88 -9.53
CA ILE A 25 6.01 -27.05 -9.62
C ILE A 25 6.72 -26.44 -8.40
N LEU A 26 6.21 -25.34 -7.86
CA LEU A 26 6.69 -24.73 -6.61
C LEU A 26 6.27 -25.49 -5.34
N ASN A 27 5.61 -26.65 -5.49
CA ASN A 27 5.16 -27.51 -4.40
C ASN A 27 4.13 -26.84 -3.47
N HIS A 28 3.26 -26.01 -4.05
CA HIS A 28 2.12 -25.40 -3.35
C HIS A 28 0.93 -26.37 -3.25
N GLU A 29 -0.06 -26.07 -2.40
CA GLU A 29 -1.36 -26.74 -2.47
C GLU A 29 -2.09 -26.32 -3.74
N LYS A 30 -3.01 -27.17 -4.21
CA LYS A 30 -3.85 -26.85 -5.37
C LYS A 30 -4.56 -25.52 -5.12
N SER A 31 -4.40 -24.59 -6.06
CA SER A 31 -5.00 -23.28 -5.96
C SER A 31 -6.52 -23.35 -6.19
N ASP A 32 -7.25 -22.45 -5.54
CA ASP A 32 -8.66 -22.24 -5.90
C ASP A 32 -8.69 -21.19 -7.03
N GLY A 33 -9.51 -21.44 -8.06
CA GLY A 33 -9.69 -20.56 -9.21
C GLY A 33 -11.01 -19.81 -9.16
N ALA A 34 -11.00 -18.54 -9.54
CA ALA A 34 -12.20 -17.71 -9.70
C ALA A 34 -12.18 -17.01 -11.06
N GLN A 35 -13.31 -17.03 -11.77
CA GLN A 35 -13.46 -16.36 -13.06
C GLN A 35 -14.18 -15.01 -12.97
N SER A 36 -14.46 -14.55 -11.76
CA SER A 36 -15.07 -13.24 -11.50
C SER A 36 -14.83 -12.75 -10.08
N ALA A 37 -15.06 -11.45 -9.85
CA ALA A 37 -14.95 -10.86 -8.52
C ALA A 37 -15.92 -11.52 -7.51
N ASP A 38 -17.16 -11.83 -7.90
CA ASP A 38 -18.15 -12.45 -6.99
C ASP A 38 -17.77 -13.87 -6.56
N GLU A 39 -17.18 -14.66 -7.46
CA GLU A 39 -16.62 -15.98 -7.12
C GLU A 39 -15.43 -15.84 -6.17
N ALA A 40 -14.52 -14.89 -6.47
CA ALA A 40 -13.38 -14.61 -5.62
C ALA A 40 -13.80 -14.18 -4.20
N ARG A 41 -14.84 -13.33 -4.05
CA ARG A 41 -15.43 -12.98 -2.75
C ARG A 41 -15.90 -14.21 -1.99
N SER A 42 -16.69 -15.04 -2.66
CA SER A 42 -17.25 -16.26 -2.05
C SER A 42 -16.15 -17.22 -1.58
N LEU A 43 -15.03 -17.27 -2.30
CA LEU A 43 -13.86 -18.08 -1.95
C LEU A 43 -13.05 -17.47 -0.80
N LEU A 44 -12.84 -16.14 -0.79
CA LEU A 44 -12.17 -15.41 0.30
C LEU A 44 -12.92 -15.48 1.62
N GLU A 45 -14.26 -15.58 1.59
CA GLU A 45 -15.08 -15.75 2.79
C GLU A 45 -15.00 -17.16 3.39
N LYS A 46 -14.81 -18.19 2.55
CA LYS A 46 -14.87 -19.60 2.96
C LYS A 46 -13.52 -20.20 3.31
N ASN A 47 -12.46 -19.70 2.69
CA ASN A 47 -11.13 -20.29 2.73
C ASN A 47 -10.08 -19.28 3.22
N LYS A 48 -8.91 -19.79 3.63
CA LYS A 48 -7.72 -18.98 3.89
C LYS A 48 -6.70 -19.22 2.78
N TYR A 49 -6.01 -18.15 2.39
CA TYR A 49 -4.98 -18.18 1.37
C TYR A 49 -3.72 -17.49 1.87
N ASP A 50 -2.57 -17.91 1.36
CA ASP A 50 -1.28 -17.29 1.64
C ASP A 50 -0.94 -16.16 0.66
N TYR A 51 -1.61 -16.13 -0.49
CA TYR A 51 -1.48 -15.09 -1.52
C TYR A 51 -2.67 -15.13 -2.50
N VAL A 52 -2.85 -14.04 -3.23
CA VAL A 52 -3.80 -13.92 -4.35
C VAL A 52 -3.04 -13.55 -5.62
N ILE A 53 -3.39 -14.17 -6.73
CA ILE A 53 -2.98 -13.77 -8.07
C ILE A 53 -4.23 -13.23 -8.78
N LEU A 54 -4.21 -11.96 -9.18
CA LEU A 54 -5.40 -11.26 -9.68
C LEU A 54 -5.15 -10.63 -11.05
N ASP A 55 -5.95 -10.98 -12.05
CA ASP A 55 -6.06 -10.19 -13.27
C ASP A 55 -6.80 -8.87 -13.00
N LEU A 56 -6.33 -7.79 -13.61
CA LEU A 56 -7.05 -6.53 -13.60
C LEU A 56 -8.29 -6.57 -14.47
N GLU A 57 -8.22 -7.25 -15.62
CA GLU A 57 -9.33 -7.32 -16.57
C GLU A 57 -10.22 -8.52 -16.24
N ILE A 58 -10.99 -8.41 -15.16
CA ILE A 58 -11.96 -9.43 -14.74
C ILE A 58 -13.38 -8.89 -14.82
N PRO A 59 -14.40 -9.76 -14.96
CA PRO A 59 -15.78 -9.36 -14.83
C PRO A 59 -16.22 -9.33 -13.36
N THR A 60 -17.27 -8.57 -13.08
CA THR A 60 -17.88 -8.54 -11.74
C THR A 60 -18.55 -9.88 -11.40
N ARG A 61 -19.28 -10.43 -12.37
CA ARG A 61 -19.93 -11.76 -12.32
C ARG A 61 -19.45 -12.62 -13.46
N PHE A 62 -19.38 -13.93 -13.23
CA PHE A 62 -19.03 -14.89 -14.27
C PHE A 62 -19.88 -14.71 -15.53
N GLY A 63 -19.24 -14.79 -16.70
CA GLY A 63 -19.87 -14.62 -18.01
C GLY A 63 -20.30 -13.19 -18.37
N THR A 64 -20.00 -12.19 -17.52
CA THR A 64 -20.23 -10.78 -17.85
C THR A 64 -18.98 -10.13 -18.47
N LYS A 65 -19.10 -8.88 -18.91
CA LYS A 65 -17.97 -8.17 -19.54
C LYS A 65 -16.86 -7.88 -18.53
N ALA A 66 -15.63 -8.27 -18.86
CA ALA A 66 -14.43 -7.89 -18.12
C ALA A 66 -14.05 -6.42 -18.34
N ASP A 67 -13.54 -5.77 -17.29
CA ASP A 67 -13.02 -4.39 -17.35
C ASP A 67 -11.93 -4.23 -16.29
N VAL A 68 -10.83 -3.59 -16.67
CA VAL A 68 -9.70 -3.27 -15.79
C VAL A 68 -10.11 -2.61 -14.48
N ARG A 69 -11.14 -1.74 -14.52
CA ARG A 69 -11.62 -1.03 -13.33
C ARG A 69 -12.19 -1.99 -12.29
N PHE A 70 -12.72 -3.13 -12.70
CA PHE A 70 -13.28 -4.12 -11.78
C PHE A 70 -12.19 -4.81 -10.98
N GLY A 71 -11.07 -5.21 -11.61
CA GLY A 71 -9.93 -5.74 -10.86
C GLY A 71 -9.30 -4.71 -9.92
N GLN A 72 -9.20 -3.44 -10.33
CA GLN A 72 -8.73 -2.36 -9.45
C GLN A 72 -9.65 -2.13 -8.25
N MET A 73 -10.97 -2.08 -8.47
CA MET A 73 -11.96 -1.95 -7.40
C MET A 73 -11.92 -3.14 -6.45
N PHE A 74 -11.71 -4.35 -6.99
CA PHE A 74 -11.63 -5.57 -6.20
C PHE A 74 -10.34 -5.65 -5.37
N LEU A 75 -9.19 -5.24 -5.92
CA LEU A 75 -7.95 -5.08 -5.14
C LEU A 75 -8.16 -4.12 -3.95
N ASN A 76 -8.81 -2.98 -4.17
CA ASN A 76 -9.13 -2.03 -3.11
C ASN A 76 -10.07 -2.64 -2.05
N GLU A 77 -10.99 -3.52 -2.45
CA GLU A 77 -11.86 -4.24 -1.53
C GLU A 77 -11.08 -5.23 -0.66
N ILE A 78 -10.19 -6.04 -1.26
CA ILE A 78 -9.28 -6.92 -0.51
C ILE A 78 -8.48 -6.11 0.50
N ARG A 79 -7.95 -4.95 0.11
CA ARG A 79 -7.11 -4.09 0.96
C ARG A 79 -7.85 -3.39 2.10
N LYS A 80 -9.18 -3.33 2.06
CA LYS A 80 -9.98 -2.88 3.21
C LYS A 80 -10.08 -3.95 4.30
N ILE A 81 -9.79 -5.21 3.98
CA ILE A 81 -9.97 -6.37 4.85
C ILE A 81 -8.61 -6.95 5.27
N TYR A 82 -7.64 -7.00 4.36
CA TYR A 82 -6.34 -7.63 4.56
C TYR A 82 -5.19 -6.67 4.23
N SER A 83 -4.20 -6.59 5.11
CA SER A 83 -2.95 -5.88 4.84
C SER A 83 -2.12 -6.57 3.75
N LYS A 84 -1.08 -5.89 3.27
CA LYS A 84 -0.14 -6.46 2.27
C LYS A 84 0.64 -7.65 2.82
N ASP A 85 0.92 -7.66 4.12
CA ASP A 85 1.64 -8.73 4.80
C ASP A 85 0.73 -9.90 5.17
N GLU A 86 -0.54 -9.62 5.48
CA GLU A 86 -1.54 -10.64 5.79
C GLU A 86 -1.93 -11.46 4.56
N LEU A 87 -2.26 -10.76 3.47
CA LEU A 87 -2.64 -11.37 2.19
C LEU A 87 -1.96 -10.64 1.02
N PRO A 88 -0.75 -11.08 0.63
CA PRO A 88 -0.08 -10.58 -0.55
C PRO A 88 -0.93 -10.76 -1.81
N VAL A 89 -1.01 -9.72 -2.65
CA VAL A 89 -1.72 -9.76 -3.94
C VAL A 89 -0.72 -9.46 -5.05
N ILE A 90 -0.56 -10.39 -5.99
CA ILE A 90 0.21 -10.23 -7.21
C ILE A 90 -0.75 -9.95 -8.35
N ILE A 91 -0.52 -8.87 -9.09
CA ILE A 91 -1.33 -8.55 -10.25
C ILE A 91 -0.77 -9.23 -11.49
N ILE A 92 -1.63 -9.85 -12.28
CA ILE A 92 -1.30 -10.32 -13.63
C ILE A 92 -2.03 -9.45 -14.65
N THR A 93 -1.42 -9.09 -15.77
CA THR A 93 -2.14 -8.31 -16.80
C THR A 93 -1.56 -8.48 -18.20
N GLY A 94 -2.43 -8.71 -19.19
CA GLY A 94 -2.06 -8.77 -20.61
C GLY A 94 -2.06 -7.42 -21.32
N ARG A 95 -2.49 -6.35 -20.65
CA ARG A 95 -2.43 -5.01 -21.20
C ARG A 95 -1.01 -4.49 -21.06
N LEU A 96 -0.43 -3.96 -22.15
CA LEU A 96 0.91 -3.38 -22.17
C LEU A 96 1.10 -2.41 -20.99
N VAL A 97 1.83 -2.87 -19.96
CA VAL A 97 2.33 -2.06 -18.83
C VAL A 97 3.54 -1.22 -19.30
N SER A 98 3.55 -0.78 -20.57
CA SER A 98 4.66 -0.03 -21.16
C SER A 98 4.82 1.38 -20.60
N ARG A 99 3.92 1.80 -19.70
CA ARG A 99 4.05 3.03 -18.94
C ARG A 99 4.39 2.69 -17.50
N ALA A 100 5.57 3.11 -17.05
CA ALA A 100 5.99 3.07 -15.64
C ALA A 100 4.94 3.68 -14.70
N GLU A 101 4.16 4.64 -15.18
CA GLU A 101 3.01 5.24 -14.49
C GLU A 101 1.95 4.20 -14.11
N TYR A 102 1.60 3.27 -15.00
CA TYR A 102 0.55 2.28 -14.75
C TYR A 102 1.00 1.20 -13.74
N ALA A 103 2.27 0.79 -13.81
CA ALA A 103 2.88 -0.07 -12.79
C ALA A 103 2.89 0.62 -11.41
N ALA A 104 3.20 1.92 -11.37
CA ALA A 104 3.17 2.70 -10.14
C ALA A 104 1.75 2.78 -9.56
N ASP A 105 0.73 2.99 -10.39
CA ASP A 105 -0.68 3.06 -9.97
C ASP A 105 -1.19 1.74 -9.38
N ILE A 106 -0.84 0.60 -9.99
CA ILE A 106 -1.21 -0.73 -9.49
C ILE A 106 -0.57 -1.02 -8.14
N MET A 107 0.74 -0.73 -8.02
CA MET A 107 1.48 -0.91 -6.77
C MET A 107 0.96 0.05 -5.68
N PHE A 108 0.51 1.24 -6.08
CA PHE A 108 -0.14 2.23 -5.22
C PHE A 108 -1.51 1.76 -4.73
N ALA A 109 -2.31 1.10 -5.58
CA ALA A 109 -3.60 0.51 -5.22
C ALA A 109 -3.48 -0.69 -4.25
N GLY A 110 -2.26 -1.08 -3.89
CA GLY A 110 -2.03 -2.04 -2.81
C GLY A 110 -1.46 -3.38 -3.26
N ALA A 111 -1.14 -3.58 -4.54
CA ALA A 111 -0.46 -4.80 -4.98
C ALA A 111 0.93 -4.95 -4.32
N ASN A 112 1.34 -6.19 -4.11
CA ASN A 112 2.68 -6.55 -3.60
C ASN A 112 3.68 -6.71 -4.75
N ASP A 113 3.19 -7.17 -5.89
CA ASP A 113 3.97 -7.28 -7.12
C ASP A 113 3.05 -7.26 -8.35
N TYR A 114 3.63 -7.17 -9.56
CA TYR A 114 2.89 -7.34 -10.80
C TYR A 114 3.69 -8.12 -11.83
N ILE A 115 3.00 -8.89 -12.68
CA ILE A 115 3.56 -9.69 -13.76
C ILE A 115 2.77 -9.44 -15.04
N THR A 116 3.47 -9.20 -16.14
CA THR A 116 2.85 -9.05 -17.46
C THR A 116 2.52 -10.40 -18.06
N LYS A 117 1.39 -10.50 -18.78
CA LYS A 117 1.10 -11.61 -19.69
C LYS A 117 1.60 -11.26 -21.10
N PRO A 118 2.15 -12.22 -21.88
CA PRO A 118 2.47 -13.59 -21.46
C PRO A 118 3.56 -13.62 -20.38
N PHE A 119 3.48 -14.61 -19.48
CA PHE A 119 4.37 -14.69 -18.31
C PHE A 119 5.84 -14.79 -18.75
N PRO A 120 6.73 -13.92 -18.24
CA PRO A 120 8.16 -13.99 -18.57
C PRO A 120 8.77 -15.31 -18.07
N GLN A 121 9.57 -15.95 -18.92
CA GLN A 121 10.34 -17.16 -18.54
C GLN A 121 11.67 -16.84 -17.84
N THR A 122 12.13 -15.59 -17.92
CA THR A 122 13.37 -15.12 -17.31
C THR A 122 13.20 -13.71 -16.75
N GLY A 123 13.99 -13.36 -15.73
CA GLY A 123 13.93 -12.04 -15.10
C GLY A 123 12.84 -11.97 -14.05
N HIS A 124 11.83 -11.12 -14.25
CA HIS A 124 10.70 -10.98 -13.32
C HIS A 124 9.59 -11.96 -13.68
N THR A 125 9.76 -13.21 -13.24
CA THR A 125 8.83 -14.31 -13.50
C THR A 125 7.76 -14.42 -12.41
N LEU A 126 6.69 -15.16 -12.68
CA LEU A 126 5.59 -15.36 -11.71
C LEU A 126 6.06 -16.10 -10.46
N GLU A 127 6.90 -17.13 -10.65
CA GLU A 127 7.49 -17.93 -9.59
C GLU A 127 8.30 -17.07 -8.63
N ALA A 128 9.19 -16.24 -9.18
CA ALA A 128 10.03 -15.35 -8.41
C ALA A 128 9.20 -14.32 -7.62
N ALA A 129 8.13 -13.80 -8.22
CA ALA A 129 7.21 -12.89 -7.52
C ALA A 129 6.48 -13.58 -6.37
N VAL A 130 5.94 -14.79 -6.59
CA VAL A 130 5.25 -15.58 -5.55
C VAL A 130 6.19 -15.90 -4.39
N GLU A 131 7.39 -16.41 -4.66
CA GLU A 131 8.38 -16.71 -3.63
C GLU A 131 8.79 -15.46 -2.84
N LYS A 132 9.00 -14.34 -3.53
CA LYS A 132 9.36 -13.06 -2.92
C LYS A 132 8.29 -12.59 -1.94
N VAL A 133 7.02 -12.52 -2.37
CA VAL A 133 5.95 -11.99 -1.51
C VAL A 133 5.65 -12.90 -0.32
N LEU A 134 5.79 -14.22 -0.51
CA LEU A 134 5.67 -15.19 0.59
C LEU A 134 6.81 -15.04 1.60
N ALA A 135 8.05 -14.85 1.14
CA ALA A 135 9.18 -14.59 2.01
C ALA A 135 9.03 -13.27 2.78
N GLU A 136 8.51 -12.22 2.14
CA GLU A 136 8.18 -10.95 2.78
C GLU A 136 7.08 -11.11 3.84
N SER A 137 5.95 -11.75 3.50
CA SER A 137 4.87 -12.04 4.46
C SER A 137 5.35 -12.88 5.65
N LYS A 138 6.19 -13.89 5.40
CA LYS A 138 6.78 -14.71 6.46
C LYS A 138 7.71 -13.91 7.36
N ARG A 139 8.58 -13.06 6.80
CA ARG A 139 9.45 -12.16 7.58
C ARG A 139 8.63 -11.19 8.43
N ALA A 140 7.54 -10.63 7.88
CA ALA A 140 6.64 -9.77 8.63
C ALA A 140 6.00 -10.52 9.82
N LYS A 141 5.58 -11.78 9.61
CA LYS A 141 5.01 -12.65 10.67
C LYS A 141 6.05 -13.08 11.72
N GLU A 142 7.28 -13.38 11.32
CA GLU A 142 8.36 -13.87 12.21
C GLU A 142 9.07 -12.76 12.98
N SER A 143 9.14 -11.55 12.44
CA SER A 143 9.93 -10.47 13.04
C SER A 143 9.37 -9.94 14.35
N GLY A 144 8.15 -10.28 14.76
CA GLY A 144 7.60 -10.02 16.11
C GLY A 144 7.61 -8.56 16.57
N LEU A 145 8.09 -7.64 15.74
CA LEU A 145 7.84 -6.22 15.82
C LEU A 145 6.36 -6.10 15.47
N VAL A 146 5.57 -5.87 16.50
CA VAL A 146 4.14 -5.58 16.39
C VAL A 146 3.99 -4.43 15.40
N ALA A 147 3.78 -4.75 14.13
CA ALA A 147 2.95 -3.93 13.29
C ALA A 147 1.63 -3.79 14.06
N PRO A 148 1.16 -2.57 14.34
CA PRO A 148 -0.14 -2.39 14.95
C PRO A 148 -1.15 -3.27 14.18
N PRO A 149 -2.06 -3.95 14.89
CA PRO A 149 -2.97 -4.91 14.26
C PRO A 149 -3.70 -4.22 13.12
N SER A 150 -3.65 -4.79 11.92
CA SER A 150 -4.44 -4.42 10.73
C SER A 150 -5.77 -3.75 11.14
N GLY A 151 -5.81 -2.42 11.01
CA GLY A 151 -6.84 -1.52 11.52
C GLY A 151 -6.37 -0.47 12.56
N ALA A 152 -5.27 -0.67 13.28
CA ALA A 152 -4.83 0.20 14.37
C ALA A 152 -3.90 1.31 13.84
N ALA A 153 -4.40 2.54 13.90
CA ALA A 153 -3.69 3.71 13.40
C ALA A 153 -2.33 3.90 14.08
N TRP A 154 -1.23 3.90 13.31
CA TRP A 154 0.10 4.25 13.85
C TRP A 154 0.17 5.69 14.35
N ILE A 155 -0.78 6.53 13.94
CA ILE A 155 -0.97 7.89 14.44
C ILE A 155 -2.43 8.11 14.85
N THR A 156 -2.66 8.55 16.07
CA THR A 156 -3.98 8.92 16.59
C THR A 156 -3.94 10.30 17.23
N ARG A 157 -5.12 10.88 17.49
CA ARG A 157 -5.22 12.17 18.17
C ARG A 157 -6.47 12.32 19.01
N LYS A 158 -6.39 13.18 20.03
CA LYS A 158 -7.51 13.60 20.86
C LYS A 158 -7.58 15.12 20.89
N TYR A 159 -8.77 15.66 20.64
CA TYR A 159 -9.01 17.10 20.65
C TYR A 159 -9.33 17.61 22.05
N SER A 160 -8.81 18.79 22.35
CA SER A 160 -9.17 19.66 23.46
C SER A 160 -9.53 21.06 22.91
N PRO A 161 -10.16 21.96 23.68
CA PRO A 161 -10.62 23.27 23.18
C PRO A 161 -9.53 24.13 22.53
N THR A 162 -8.27 24.01 22.98
CA THR A 162 -7.15 24.84 22.49
C THR A 162 -5.95 24.02 22.00
N THR A 163 -5.99 22.71 22.19
CA THR A 163 -4.87 21.81 21.92
C THR A 163 -5.33 20.50 21.28
N THR A 164 -4.40 19.82 20.62
CA THR A 164 -4.56 18.46 20.12
C THR A 164 -3.44 17.63 20.73
N SER A 165 -3.78 16.53 21.39
CA SER A 165 -2.80 15.50 21.76
C SER A 165 -2.66 14.51 20.62
N TRP A 166 -1.43 14.22 20.24
CA TRP A 166 -1.06 13.27 19.19
C TRP A 166 -0.29 12.11 19.79
N THR A 167 -0.70 10.90 19.44
CA THR A 167 -0.03 9.66 19.86
C THR A 167 0.44 8.91 18.63
N VAL A 168 1.73 8.57 18.58
CA VAL A 168 2.38 7.90 17.45
C VAL A 168 3.10 6.65 17.91
N THR A 169 2.88 5.53 17.23
CA THR A 169 3.69 4.32 17.36
C THR A 169 4.80 4.35 16.32
N ALA A 170 6.05 4.48 16.78
CA ALA A 170 7.21 4.56 15.89
C ALA A 170 7.66 3.19 15.38
N MET A 171 8.56 3.17 14.40
CA MET A 171 9.13 1.94 13.80
C MET A 171 9.78 0.98 14.81
N ASN A 172 10.18 1.46 15.98
CA ASN A 172 10.75 0.65 17.06
C ASN A 172 9.68 0.04 17.99
N GLY A 173 8.39 0.17 17.64
CA GLY A 173 7.25 -0.28 18.44
C GLY A 173 6.93 0.58 19.66
N LYS A 174 7.71 1.64 19.94
CA LYS A 174 7.46 2.54 21.08
C LYS A 174 6.44 3.61 20.71
N THR A 175 5.62 3.97 21.68
CA THR A 175 4.62 5.03 21.54
C THR A 175 5.16 6.35 22.09
N TYR A 176 4.95 7.43 21.34
CA TYR A 176 5.35 8.79 21.67
C TYR A 176 4.13 9.71 21.63
N GLU A 177 4.11 10.72 22.50
CA GLU A 177 3.01 11.66 22.62
C GLU A 177 3.51 13.10 22.57
N ILE A 178 2.75 13.98 21.90
CA ILE A 178 2.98 15.42 21.93
C ILE A 178 1.65 16.17 22.01
N HIS A 179 1.66 17.30 22.73
CA HIS A 179 0.52 18.21 22.83
C HIS A 179 0.84 19.50 22.07
N LEU A 180 0.01 19.85 21.08
CA LEU A 180 0.20 21.03 20.24
C LEU A 180 -1.01 21.95 20.33
N ARG A 181 -0.81 23.27 20.21
CA ARG A 181 -1.93 24.21 20.04
C ARG A 181 -2.64 23.90 18.73
N SER A 182 -3.97 23.87 18.74
CA SER A 182 -4.78 23.42 17.58
C SER A 182 -4.52 24.21 16.30
N LYS A 183 -4.23 25.51 16.42
CA LYS A 183 -3.93 26.40 15.28
C LYS A 183 -2.46 26.48 14.89
N SER A 184 -1.57 25.74 15.55
CA SER A 184 -0.15 25.77 15.21
C SER A 184 0.13 25.09 13.86
N LYS A 185 1.09 25.61 13.08
CA LYS A 185 1.48 25.00 11.79
C LYS A 185 1.95 23.55 11.97
N GLN A 186 2.65 23.24 13.07
CA GLN A 186 3.05 21.87 13.37
C GLN A 186 1.86 20.93 13.59
N ASN A 187 0.78 21.40 14.23
CA ASN A 187 -0.45 20.63 14.36
C ASN A 187 -1.11 20.39 12.99
N LEU A 188 -1.16 21.42 12.14
CA LEU A 188 -1.74 21.31 10.79
C LEU A 188 -0.95 20.34 9.89
N VAL A 189 0.38 20.26 10.05
CA VAL A 189 1.20 19.24 9.38
C VAL A 189 0.81 17.83 9.83
N LEU A 190 0.65 17.60 11.14
CA LEU A 190 0.21 16.28 11.65
C LEU A 190 -1.23 15.95 11.21
N GLU A 191 -2.13 16.92 11.12
CA GLU A 191 -3.47 16.72 10.54
C GLU A 191 -3.41 16.30 9.07
N CYS A 192 -2.53 16.91 8.27
CA CYS A 192 -2.30 16.51 6.88
C CYS A 192 -1.83 15.05 6.80
N ILE A 193 -0.85 14.69 7.64
CA ILE A 193 -0.32 13.32 7.72
C ILE A 193 -1.44 12.35 8.11
N PHE A 194 -2.18 12.63 9.18
CA PHE A 194 -3.26 11.79 9.65
C PHE A 194 -4.34 11.57 8.59
N ARG A 195 -4.70 12.61 7.83
CA ARG A 195 -5.74 12.51 6.81
C ARG A 195 -5.33 11.56 5.68
N HIS A 196 -4.05 11.49 5.35
CA HIS A 196 -3.60 10.85 4.12
C HIS A 196 -2.76 9.58 4.32
N TYR A 197 -2.23 9.29 5.52
CA TYR A 197 -1.28 8.18 5.70
C TYR A 197 -1.83 6.80 5.33
N ARG A 198 -3.15 6.60 5.36
CA ARG A 198 -3.79 5.33 4.96
C ARG A 198 -4.07 5.22 3.48
N GLU A 199 -4.27 6.36 2.82
CA GLU A 199 -4.76 6.44 1.45
C GLU A 199 -3.64 6.76 0.46
N LYS A 200 -2.57 7.42 0.92
CA LYS A 200 -1.49 7.93 0.10
C LYS A 200 -0.14 7.48 0.65
N LYS A 201 0.57 6.65 -0.13
CA LYS A 201 1.98 6.29 0.15
C LYS A 201 2.89 7.53 0.19
N CYS A 202 2.61 8.52 -0.64
CA CYS A 202 3.26 9.82 -0.65
C CYS A 202 2.19 10.90 -0.55
N ILE A 203 2.34 11.83 0.39
CA ILE A 203 1.45 12.98 0.52
C ILE A 203 2.01 14.10 -0.38
N PRO A 204 1.29 14.52 -1.43
CA PRO A 204 1.70 15.61 -2.30
C PRO A 204 2.06 16.89 -1.54
N HIS A 205 3.04 17.63 -2.04
CA HIS A 205 3.40 18.92 -1.45
C HIS A 205 2.21 19.89 -1.36
N GLY A 206 1.34 19.90 -2.38
CA GLY A 206 0.13 20.72 -2.42
C GLY A 206 -0.81 20.48 -1.23
N ASP A 207 -0.98 19.23 -0.79
CA ASP A 207 -1.84 18.92 0.36
C ASP A 207 -1.34 19.59 1.65
N PHE A 208 -0.02 19.71 1.81
CA PHE A 208 0.55 20.42 2.95
C PHE A 208 0.42 21.93 2.81
N VAL A 209 0.59 22.46 1.59
CA VAL A 209 0.40 23.89 1.29
C VAL A 209 -1.02 24.30 1.65
N ASP A 210 -2.01 23.55 1.18
CA ASP A 210 -3.43 23.78 1.42
C ASP A 210 -3.79 23.62 2.90
N GLN A 211 -3.42 22.47 3.50
CA GLN A 211 -3.78 22.17 4.89
C GLN A 211 -3.13 23.12 5.89
N CYS A 212 -1.92 23.60 5.61
CA CYS A 212 -1.23 24.54 6.48
C CYS A 212 -1.53 25.99 6.13
N GLY A 213 -2.13 26.31 4.97
CA GLY A 213 -2.30 27.67 4.48
C GLY A 213 -0.96 28.36 4.29
N TRP A 214 -0.03 27.70 3.59
CA TRP A 214 1.21 28.31 3.13
C TRP A 214 1.05 28.84 1.71
N THR A 215 1.87 29.82 1.34
CA THR A 215 2.09 30.19 -0.06
C THR A 215 3.19 29.31 -0.66
N ASP A 216 3.23 29.20 -1.99
CA ASP A 216 4.31 28.49 -2.68
C ASP A 216 5.69 29.01 -2.30
N GLY A 217 5.85 30.32 -2.12
CA GLY A 217 7.13 30.92 -1.72
C GLY A 217 7.57 30.55 -0.30
N GLU A 218 6.62 30.32 0.61
CA GLU A 218 6.91 29.86 1.97
C GLU A 218 7.29 28.37 1.98
N TYR A 219 6.59 27.56 1.20
CA TYR A 219 6.77 26.11 1.17
C TYR A 219 7.96 25.65 0.31
N PHE A 220 8.15 26.27 -0.84
CA PHE A 220 9.17 25.93 -1.82
C PHE A 220 10.18 27.07 -1.93
N LYS A 221 11.16 27.13 -1.02
CA LYS A 221 12.20 28.15 -1.14
C LYS A 221 13.09 27.88 -2.36
N LYS A 222 13.41 28.95 -3.10
CA LYS A 222 14.31 28.90 -4.25
C LYS A 222 15.75 28.59 -3.82
N GLU A 223 16.37 27.65 -4.50
CA GLU A 223 17.79 27.30 -4.39
C GLU A 223 18.31 27.05 -5.82
N ASN A 224 19.33 27.79 -6.25
CA ASN A 224 19.90 27.71 -7.61
C ASN A 224 18.85 27.79 -8.74
N GLY A 225 17.84 28.67 -8.57
CA GLY A 225 16.77 28.86 -9.55
C GLY A 225 15.69 27.77 -9.56
N LYS A 226 15.83 26.71 -8.75
CA LYS A 226 14.83 25.64 -8.61
C LYS A 226 14.07 25.76 -7.28
N MET A 227 12.81 25.38 -7.30
CA MET A 227 11.94 25.33 -6.11
C MET A 227 12.31 24.11 -5.26
N ASN A 228 12.62 24.29 -3.97
CA ASN A 228 13.07 23.20 -3.09
C ASN A 228 12.25 23.13 -1.78
N PRO A 229 11.42 22.09 -1.59
CA PRO A 229 10.63 21.92 -0.37
C PRO A 229 11.49 21.61 0.86
N LYS A 230 12.69 21.04 0.68
CA LYS A 230 13.67 20.77 1.76
C LYS A 230 14.26 22.05 2.37
N ARG A 231 13.98 23.21 1.78
CA ARG A 231 14.45 24.52 2.25
C ARG A 231 13.32 25.43 2.72
N GLY A 232 12.06 25.04 2.53
CA GLY A 232 10.91 25.85 2.93
C GLY A 232 10.36 25.53 4.32
N ALA A 233 9.19 26.10 4.61
CA ALA A 233 8.58 26.12 5.94
C ALA A 233 8.37 24.72 6.52
N ILE A 234 7.97 23.74 5.70
CA ILE A 234 7.66 22.39 6.16
C ILE A 234 8.86 21.66 6.77
N LYS A 235 10.08 21.95 6.31
CA LYS A 235 11.31 21.27 6.75
C LYS A 235 11.48 21.36 8.27
N ASN A 236 11.28 22.55 8.84
CA ASN A 236 11.47 22.78 10.27
C ASN A 236 10.42 22.04 11.11
N HIS A 237 9.17 22.02 10.64
CA HIS A 237 8.09 21.30 11.32
C HIS A 237 8.30 19.78 11.28
N LEU A 238 8.70 19.22 10.14
CA LEU A 238 9.00 17.79 10.03
C LEU A 238 10.21 17.40 10.88
N SER A 239 11.24 18.26 10.96
CA SER A 239 12.39 18.03 11.83
C SER A 239 11.97 17.97 13.31
N ALA A 240 11.09 18.88 13.75
CA ALA A 240 10.56 18.90 15.12
C ALA A 240 9.66 17.68 15.40
N ILE A 241 8.82 17.31 14.44
CA ILE A 241 7.94 16.13 14.52
C ILE A 241 8.77 14.85 14.61
N ARG A 242 9.80 14.68 13.77
CA ARG A 242 10.70 13.51 13.84
C ARG A 242 11.42 13.42 15.17
N SER A 243 11.87 14.55 15.71
CA SER A 243 12.57 14.59 17.00
C SER A 243 11.66 14.23 18.17
N SER A 244 10.37 14.61 18.11
CA SER A 244 9.43 14.44 19.23
C SER A 244 8.64 13.13 19.16
N LEU A 245 8.24 12.72 17.96
CA LEU A 245 7.33 11.59 17.71
C LEU A 245 8.01 10.43 16.99
N HIS A 246 9.29 10.56 16.63
CA HIS A 246 10.04 9.53 15.91
C HIS A 246 9.39 9.12 14.56
N ILE A 247 8.65 10.05 13.94
CA ILE A 247 8.12 9.87 12.59
C ILE A 247 9.26 9.94 11.58
N ASN A 248 9.50 8.86 10.86
CA ASN A 248 10.44 8.82 9.75
C ASN A 248 9.74 9.27 8.47
N TYR A 249 10.41 10.11 7.69
CA TYR A 249 9.89 10.63 6.44
C TYR A 249 11.00 10.82 5.41
N GLU A 250 10.61 10.84 4.14
CA GLU A 250 11.47 11.09 3.00
C GLU A 250 10.80 12.07 2.03
N PHE A 251 11.55 13.07 1.58
CA PHE A 251 11.11 14.00 0.53
C PHE A 251 11.42 13.38 -0.83
N ILE A 252 10.40 13.29 -1.67
CA ILE A 252 10.51 12.96 -3.10
C ILE A 252 10.04 14.16 -3.94
N ASP A 253 10.18 14.10 -5.25
CA ASP A 253 9.92 15.25 -6.14
C ASP A 253 8.48 15.79 -6.03
N ILE A 254 7.50 14.90 -5.84
CA ILE A 254 6.08 15.26 -5.82
C ILE A 254 5.50 15.44 -4.41
N GLY A 255 6.24 15.08 -3.35
CA GLY A 255 5.67 15.02 -2.00
C GLY A 255 6.57 14.41 -0.94
N ILE A 256 5.93 13.85 0.10
CA ILE A 256 6.61 13.31 1.28
C ILE A 256 6.04 11.94 1.63
N ILE A 257 6.92 10.95 1.75
CA ILE A 257 6.62 9.58 2.20
C ILE A 257 6.84 9.52 3.71
N PHE A 258 5.95 8.83 4.43
CA PHE A 258 6.08 8.59 5.87
C PHE A 258 6.22 7.10 6.14
N ASN A 259 7.35 6.70 6.74
CA ASN A 259 7.71 5.30 6.96
C ASN A 259 7.46 4.94 8.42
N GLN A 260 6.31 4.36 8.73
CA GLN A 260 5.86 3.99 10.08
C GLN A 260 5.31 2.56 10.06
N PRO A 261 5.18 1.89 11.23
CA PRO A 261 4.63 0.54 11.30
C PRO A 261 3.32 0.46 10.53
N GLU A 262 3.17 -0.55 9.66
CA GLU A 262 1.93 -0.73 8.92
C GLU A 262 0.76 -0.84 9.89
N ALA A 263 -0.31 -0.10 9.59
CA ALA A 263 -1.53 -0.05 10.38
C ALA A 263 -2.48 -1.18 10.03
#